data_AF-A0A0Q6W8U9-F1
#
_entry.id   AF-A0A0Q6W8U9-F1
#
_cell.length_a   1.000
_cell.length_b   1.000
_cell.length_c   1.000
_cell.angle_alpha   90.00
_cell.angle_beta   90.00
_cell.angle_gamma   90.00
#
_symmetry.space_group_name_H-M   'P 1'
#
loop_
_entity.id
_entity.type
_entity.pdbx_description
1 polymer ?
#
loop_
_entity_poly.entity_id
_entity_poly.type
_entity_poly.pdbx_seq_one_letter_code
_entity_poly.pdbx_strand_id
1 'polypeptide(L)'
;MRLAEKPSGCVVWIFVDDALNLKAFRWFRGREARPLPNIADMKVLKHTKGNARGTKSERQGHRVIRQSNFDIINGMDDLLRRLLGNAILN
;
A
#
# COMPACT_ATOMS: atom_id res chain seq x y z
N MET A 1 -13.11 -7.72 -0.15
CA MET A 1 -11.70 -7.38 0.16
C MET A 1 -11.71 -6.60 1.47
N ARG A 2 -11.45 -7.27 2.61
CA ARG A 2 -11.84 -6.76 3.94
C ARG A 2 -11.24 -5.41 4.36
N LEU A 3 -10.00 -5.10 3.98
CA LEU A 3 -9.37 -3.81 4.32
C LEU A 3 -9.93 -2.64 3.50
N ALA A 4 -10.28 -2.88 2.23
CA ALA A 4 -10.80 -1.82 1.36
C ALA A 4 -12.22 -1.39 1.71
N GLU A 5 -12.97 -2.25 2.40
CA GLU A 5 -14.32 -1.96 2.89
C GLU A 5 -14.31 -1.15 4.19
N LYS A 6 -13.15 -1.00 4.86
CA LYS A 6 -13.04 -0.24 6.09
C LYS A 6 -12.99 1.27 5.80
N PRO A 7 -13.76 2.10 6.53
CA PRO A 7 -13.60 3.55 6.45
C PRO A 7 -12.19 3.92 6.90
N SER A 8 -11.57 4.87 6.20
CA SER A 8 -10.22 5.36 6.50
C SER A 8 -9.12 4.29 6.49
N GLY A 9 -9.33 3.16 5.82
CA GLY A 9 -8.27 2.16 5.60
C GLY A 9 -7.08 2.79 4.87
N CYS A 10 -5.86 2.48 5.32
CA CYS A 10 -4.62 2.90 4.70
C CYS A 10 -3.60 1.77 4.68
N VAL A 11 -2.61 1.88 3.79
CA VAL A 11 -1.42 1.03 3.76
C VAL A 11 -0.21 1.93 3.98
N VAL A 12 0.58 1.58 4.99
CA VAL A 12 1.88 2.20 5.27
C VAL A 12 2.96 1.22 4.83
N TRP A 13 3.77 1.62 3.85
CA TRP A 13 4.93 0.87 3.42
C TRP A 13 6.18 1.58 3.93
N ILE A 14 6.87 0.93 4.86
CA ILE A 14 8.12 1.39 5.44
C ILE A 14 9.26 0.97 4.52
N PHE A 15 10.05 1.93 4.06
CA PHE A 15 11.21 1.69 3.21
C PHE A 15 12.50 1.89 4.01
N VAL A 16 13.26 0.81 4.16
CA VAL A 16 14.56 0.78 4.85
C VAL A 16 15.65 0.32 3.88
N ASP A 17 16.88 0.74 4.10
CA ASP A 17 18.05 0.18 3.40
C ASP A 17 18.56 -1.12 4.06
N ASP A 18 19.58 -1.74 3.48
CA ASP A 18 20.15 -3.01 3.97
C ASP A 18 20.73 -2.89 5.39
N ALA A 19 21.11 -1.69 5.82
CA ALA A 19 21.55 -1.38 7.17
C ALA A 19 20.40 -1.01 8.12
N LEU A 20 19.15 -1.23 7.69
CA LEU A 20 17.91 -0.94 8.42
C LEU A 20 17.70 0.55 8.75
N ASN A 21 18.37 1.46 8.04
CA ASN A 21 18.08 2.88 8.21
C ASN A 21 16.75 3.22 7.52
N LEU A 22 15.87 3.91 8.25
CA LEU A 22 14.63 4.42 7.68
C LEU A 22 14.92 5.45 6.59
N LYS A 23 14.45 5.20 5.37
CA LYS A 23 14.63 6.10 4.23
C LYS A 23 13.37 6.92 3.95
N ALA A 24 12.20 6.27 3.95
CA ALA A 24 10.93 6.93 3.69
C ALA A 24 9.75 6.05 4.13
N PHE A 25 8.59 6.68 4.22
CA PHE A 25 7.31 5.97 4.20
C PHE A 25 6.63 6.18 2.86
N ARG A 26 5.90 5.18 2.42
CA ARG A 26 4.99 5.23 1.28
C ARG A 26 3.58 4.99 1.77
N TRP A 27 2.65 5.74 1.21
CA TRP A 27 1.31 5.85 1.75
C TRP A 27 0.25 5.68 0.68
N PHE A 28 -0.69 4.76 0.93
CA PHE A 28 -1.83 4.51 0.05
C PHE A 28 -3.11 4.56 0.87
N ARG A 29 -3.95 5.57 0.61
CA ARG A 29 -5.24 5.78 1.27
C ARG A 29 -6.29 6.26 0.26
N GLY A 30 -7.56 6.18 0.64
CA GLY A 30 -8.60 7.01 0.05
C GLY A 30 -8.62 8.41 0.65
N ARG A 31 -9.39 9.34 0.06
CA ARG A 31 -9.69 10.64 0.68
C ARG A 31 -10.25 10.47 2.10
N GLU A 32 -10.23 11.53 2.90
CA GLU A 32 -10.71 11.50 4.29
C GLU A 32 -12.08 10.81 4.42
N ALA A 33 -12.19 9.91 5.41
CA ALA A 33 -13.37 9.06 5.66
C ALA A 33 -13.82 8.17 4.47
N ARG A 34 -13.09 8.15 3.34
CA ARG A 34 -13.37 7.27 2.20
C ARG A 34 -12.61 5.95 2.34
N PRO A 35 -13.15 4.86 1.75
CA PRO A 35 -12.43 3.60 1.63
C PRO A 35 -11.17 3.74 0.77
N LEU A 36 -10.32 2.71 0.79
CA LEU A 36 -9.18 2.62 -0.11
C LEU A 36 -9.61 2.77 -1.58
N PRO A 37 -8.73 3.32 -2.46
CA PRO A 37 -9.00 3.38 -3.89
C PRO A 37 -9.33 1.99 -4.43
N ASN A 38 -10.30 1.93 -5.34
CA ASN A 38 -10.65 0.66 -5.99
C ASN A 38 -9.43 0.14 -6.77
N ILE A 39 -9.03 -1.10 -6.51
CA ILE A 39 -7.93 -1.78 -7.20
C ILE A 39 -8.41 -2.90 -8.13
N ALA A 40 -9.73 -3.09 -8.25
CA ALA A 40 -10.31 -4.18 -9.05
C ALA A 40 -9.84 -4.15 -10.51
N ASP A 41 -9.72 -2.94 -11.06
CA ASP A 41 -9.30 -2.68 -12.45
C ASP A 41 -7.78 -2.67 -12.65
N MET A 42 -7.01 -2.82 -11.56
CA MET A 42 -5.56 -2.93 -11.66
C MET A 42 -5.14 -4.30 -12.22
N LYS A 43 -3.91 -4.38 -12.73
CA LYS A 43 -3.35 -5.61 -13.31
C LYS A 43 -3.40 -6.76 -12.31
N VAL A 44 -3.92 -7.92 -12.74
CA VAL A 44 -3.91 -9.16 -11.95
C VAL A 44 -2.48 -9.70 -11.86
N LEU A 45 -2.06 -10.05 -10.65
CA LEU A 45 -0.74 -10.65 -10.43
C LEU A 45 -0.72 -12.08 -10.99
N LYS A 46 0.40 -12.52 -11.58
CA LYS A 46 0.60 -13.93 -11.95
C LYS A 46 1.39 -14.68 -10.87
N HIS A 47 1.17 -15.98 -10.74
CA HIS A 47 1.98 -16.82 -9.88
C HIS A 47 3.45 -16.77 -10.28
N THR A 48 4.35 -16.72 -9.29
CA THR A 48 5.80 -16.67 -9.51
C THR A 48 6.32 -17.97 -10.13
N LYS A 49 5.78 -19.12 -9.68
CA LYS A 49 6.07 -20.46 -10.22
C LYS A 49 5.04 -20.84 -11.29
N GLY A 50 5.51 -21.46 -12.37
CA GLY A 50 4.64 -22.06 -13.39
C GLY A 50 3.96 -23.34 -12.89
N ASN A 51 2.84 -23.70 -13.50
CA ASN A 51 2.22 -25.01 -13.28
C ASN A 51 3.06 -26.14 -13.90
N ALA A 52 2.55 -27.38 -13.88
CA ALA A 52 3.25 -28.55 -14.45
C ALA A 52 3.63 -28.41 -15.94
N ARG A 53 2.99 -27.48 -16.67
CA ARG A 53 3.30 -27.17 -18.08
C ARG A 53 4.18 -25.92 -18.26
N GLY A 54 4.70 -25.36 -17.15
CA GLY A 54 5.48 -24.12 -17.15
C GLY A 54 4.66 -22.83 -17.24
N THR A 55 3.34 -22.90 -17.34
CA THR A 55 2.49 -21.70 -17.49
C THR A 55 2.26 -21.00 -16.16
N LYS A 56 2.52 -19.69 -16.09
CA LYS A 56 2.21 -18.85 -14.93
C LYS A 56 0.78 -18.32 -15.03
N SER A 57 -0.13 -18.95 -14.29
CA SER A 57 -1.54 -18.53 -14.20
C SER A 57 -1.71 -17.24 -13.40
N GLU A 58 -2.84 -16.58 -13.61
CA GLU A 58 -3.26 -15.44 -12.79
C GLU A 58 -3.58 -15.89 -11.37
N ARG A 59 -3.16 -15.08 -10.39
CA ARG A 59 -3.46 -15.26 -8.98
C ARG A 59 -4.71 -14.45 -8.67
N GLN A 60 -5.87 -15.11 -8.79
CA GLN A 60 -7.16 -14.47 -8.55
C GLN A 60 -7.22 -13.83 -7.16
N GLY A 61 -7.87 -12.66 -7.08
CA GLY A 61 -7.92 -11.84 -5.86
C GLY A 61 -6.65 -11.05 -5.54
N HIS A 62 -5.56 -11.21 -6.29
CA HIS A 62 -4.35 -10.41 -6.13
C HIS A 62 -4.24 -9.37 -7.24
N ARG A 63 -3.70 -8.19 -6.90
CA ARG A 63 -3.52 -7.06 -7.81
C ARG A 63 -2.11 -6.49 -7.67
N VAL A 64 -1.59 -5.98 -8.77
CA VAL A 64 -0.30 -5.27 -8.80
C VAL A 64 -0.56 -3.79 -8.52
N ILE A 65 -0.10 -3.32 -7.37
CA ILE A 65 -0.06 -1.89 -7.02
C ILE A 65 1.39 -1.42 -7.20
N ARG A 66 1.63 -0.40 -8.03
CA ARG A 66 2.98 0.10 -8.31
C ARG A 66 3.43 1.07 -7.23
N GLN A 67 4.74 1.26 -7.06
CA GLN A 67 5.29 2.28 -6.16
C GLN A 67 4.75 3.68 -6.44
N SER A 68 4.51 4.01 -7.72
CA SER A 68 3.97 5.31 -8.15
C SER A 68 2.51 5.54 -7.74
N ASN A 69 1.80 4.51 -7.25
CA ASN A 69 0.47 4.67 -6.69
C ASN A 69 0.48 5.15 -5.24
N PHE A 70 1.66 5.24 -4.60
CA PHE A 70 1.81 5.66 -3.22
C PHE A 70 2.36 7.09 -3.15
N ASP A 71 1.81 7.88 -2.23
CA ASP A 71 2.42 9.13 -1.83
C ASP A 71 3.70 8.85 -1.02
N ILE A 72 4.71 9.71 -1.16
CA ILE A 72 5.89 9.66 -0.31
C ILE A 72 5.61 10.50 0.94
N ILE A 73 5.95 9.97 2.11
CA ILE A 73 5.91 10.64 3.40
C ILE A 73 7.33 10.67 3.96
N ASN A 74 7.78 11.86 4.34
CA ASN A 74 9.14 12.09 4.83
C ASN A 74 9.15 12.07 6.35
N GLY A 75 9.59 10.94 6.92
CA GLY A 75 9.78 10.83 8.36
C GLY A 75 8.51 10.52 9.16
N MET A 76 8.71 10.34 10.47
CA MET A 76 7.68 9.84 11.39
C MET A 76 6.60 10.88 11.66
N ASP A 77 6.98 12.14 11.82
CA ASP A 77 6.06 13.23 12.16
C ASP A 77 4.97 13.43 11.10
N ASP A 78 5.36 13.45 9.82
CA ASP A 78 4.42 13.55 8.71
C ASP A 78 3.49 12.33 8.63
N LEU A 79 4.00 11.14 8.98
CA LEU A 79 3.19 9.93 9.05
C LEU A 79 2.15 10.01 10.17
N LEU A 80 2.57 10.45 11.37
CA LEU A 80 1.69 10.61 12.53
C LEU A 80 0.60 11.65 12.27
N ARG A 81 0.95 12.80 11.68
CA ARG A 81 -0.04 13.81 11.26
C ARG A 81 -1.08 13.24 10.31
N ARG A 82 -0.68 12.38 9.37
CA ARG A 82 -1.60 11.75 8.41
C ARG A 82 -2.47 10.67 9.04
N LEU A 83 -1.95 9.91 10.00
CA LEU A 83 -2.68 8.83 10.68
C LEU A 83 -3.66 9.35 11.72
N LEU A 84 -3.24 10.34 12.50
CA LEU A 84 -3.86 10.72 13.76
C LEU A 84 -4.29 12.19 13.82
N GLY A 85 -3.94 12.99 12.80
CA GLY A 85 -4.26 14.41 12.70
C GLY A 85 -3.19 15.33 13.29
N ASN A 86 -3.40 16.64 13.12
CA ASN A 86 -2.41 17.65 13.48
C ASN A 86 -2.27 17.91 15.00
N ALA A 87 -3.24 17.47 15.81
CA ALA A 87 -3.23 17.69 17.26
C ALA A 87 -2.20 16.81 18.03
N ILE A 88 -1.44 15.99 17.31
CA ILE A 88 -0.60 14.92 17.85
C ILE A 88 0.84 15.40 18.12
N LEU A 89 1.27 16.48 17.47
CA LEU A 89 2.61 17.02 17.59
C LEU A 89 2.51 18.46 18.09
N ASN A 90 2.94 18.68 19.33
CA ASN A 90 3.06 19.98 19.98
C ASN A 90 4.46 20.54 19.78
#